data_AF-A0A6L3SX55-F1
#
_entry.id   AF-A0A6L3SX55-F1
#
_cell.length_a   1.000
_cell.length_b   1.000
_cell.length_c   1.000
_cell.angle_alpha   90.00
_cell.angle_beta   90.00
_cell.angle_gamma   90.00
#
_symmetry.space_group_name_H-M   'P 1'
#
loop_
_entity.id
_entity.type
_entity.pdbx_description
1 polymer ?
#
loop_
_entity_poly.entity_id
_entity_poly.type
_entity_poly.pdbx_seq_one_letter_code
_entity_poly.pdbx_strand_id
1 'polypeptide(L)' 'MPEKRLRTRAADPARSTVSSLGLQAKLVSCEDDAELKALIERYEQLISDWESLSYRAIKALANRSTPKPKRHDALRHP' A
#
# COMPACT_ATOMS: atom_id res chain seq x y z
N MET A 1 27.09 -60.71 -15.55
CA MET A 1 26.22 -59.59 -16.02
C MET A 1 26.51 -58.38 -15.12
N PRO A 2 26.96 -57.23 -15.64
CA PRO A 2 27.23 -56.07 -14.79
C PRO A 2 25.95 -55.23 -14.62
N GLU A 3 25.57 -54.96 -13.38
CA GLU A 3 24.42 -54.11 -13.04
C GLU A 3 24.69 -52.66 -13.47
N LYS A 4 23.84 -52.14 -14.36
CA LYS A 4 23.90 -50.74 -14.82
C LYS A 4 23.37 -49.84 -13.71
N ARG A 5 24.28 -49.18 -12.98
CA ARG A 5 23.91 -48.11 -12.05
C ARG A 5 23.19 -46.99 -12.81
N LEU A 6 21.91 -46.80 -12.52
CA LEU A 6 21.12 -45.67 -13.00
C LEU A 6 21.78 -44.38 -12.50
N ARG A 7 22.32 -43.58 -13.43
CA ARG A 7 22.83 -42.24 -13.13
C ARG A 7 21.65 -41.36 -12.77
N THR A 8 21.46 -41.12 -11.48
CA THR A 8 20.51 -40.12 -10.96
C THR A 8 20.90 -38.76 -11.56
N ARG A 9 20.05 -38.21 -12.44
CA ARG A 9 20.21 -36.85 -12.93
C ARG A 9 20.19 -35.91 -11.74
N ALA A 10 21.20 -35.04 -11.62
CA ALA A 10 21.15 -33.90 -10.72
C ALA A 10 19.87 -33.09 -11.03
N ALA A 11 19.13 -32.72 -9.99
CA ALA A 11 17.97 -31.86 -10.13
C ALA A 11 18.39 -30.57 -10.86
N ASP A 12 17.63 -30.22 -11.90
CA ASP A 12 17.86 -29.00 -12.68
C ASP A 12 17.81 -27.78 -11.75
N PRO A 13 18.91 -27.01 -11.58
CA PRO A 13 18.95 -25.86 -10.67
C PRO A 13 17.99 -24.73 -11.10
N ALA A 14 17.55 -24.70 -12.36
CA ALA A 14 16.53 -23.76 -12.83
C ALA A 14 15.11 -24.10 -12.31
N ARG A 15 14.92 -25.31 -11.74
CA ARG A 15 13.68 -25.75 -11.09
C ARG A 15 13.80 -25.69 -9.56
N SER A 16 14.26 -24.56 -9.05
CA SER A 16 14.15 -24.28 -7.62
C SER A 16 12.66 -24.16 -7.26
N THR A 17 12.06 -25.28 -6.86
CA THR A 17 10.71 -25.32 -6.28
C THR A 17 10.79 -24.80 -4.84
N VAL A 18 9.71 -24.26 -4.29
CA VAL A 18 9.70 -23.74 -2.90
C VAL A 18 10.24 -24.75 -1.88
N SER A 19 10.07 -26.06 -2.14
CA SER A 19 10.65 -27.16 -1.34
C SER A 19 12.18 -27.23 -1.33
N SER A 20 12.85 -26.73 -2.37
CA SER A 20 14.32 -26.77 -2.52
C SER A 20 15.05 -25.68 -1.76
N LEU A 21 14.33 -24.67 -1.24
CA LEU A 21 14.90 -23.56 -0.47
C LEU A 21 15.00 -23.86 1.03
N GLY A 22 14.55 -25.02 1.51
CA GLY A 22 14.54 -25.36 2.95
C GLY A 22 13.70 -24.39 3.80
N LEU A 23 12.94 -23.50 3.16
CA LEU A 23 12.07 -22.55 3.82
C LEU A 23 10.81 -23.29 4.25
N GLN A 24 10.50 -23.21 5.54
CA GLN A 24 9.25 -23.72 6.08
C GLN A 24 8.10 -22.86 5.52
N ALA A 25 7.54 -23.27 4.39
CA ALA A 25 6.36 -22.63 3.83
C ALA A 25 5.19 -22.89 4.78
N LYS A 26 4.85 -21.88 5.58
CA LYS A 26 3.63 -21.90 6.38
C LYS A 26 2.49 -21.57 5.41
N LEU A 27 1.74 -22.60 5.00
CA LEU A 27 0.49 -22.40 4.29
C LEU A 27 -0.45 -21.67 5.24
N VAL A 28 -0.58 -20.36 5.04
CA VAL A 28 -1.55 -19.52 5.74
C VAL A 28 -2.93 -19.92 5.24
N SER A 29 -3.89 -20.10 6.16
CA SER A 29 -5.23 -20.52 5.75
C SER A 29 -5.86 -19.42 4.89
N CYS A 30 -6.70 -19.78 3.92
CA CYS A 30 -7.37 -18.80 3.07
C CYS A 30 -8.25 -17.81 3.87
N GLU A 31 -8.68 -18.18 5.08
CA GLU A 31 -9.43 -17.31 6.00
C GLU A 31 -8.54 -16.22 6.59
N ASP A 32 -7.32 -16.56 7.02
CA ASP A 32 -6.33 -15.58 7.50
C ASP A 32 -5.95 -14.57 6.39
N ASP A 33 -5.95 -15.01 5.13
CA ASP A 33 -5.71 -14.14 3.96
C ASP A 33 -6.87 -13.16 3.71
N ALA A 34 -8.11 -13.57 3.96
CA ALA A 34 -9.28 -12.70 3.84
C ALA A 34 -9.33 -11.65 4.96
N GLU A 35 -9.02 -12.04 6.20
CA GLU A 35 -8.94 -11.10 7.33
C GLU A 35 -7.82 -10.09 7.14
N LEU A 36 -6.65 -10.54 6.66
CA LEU A 36 -5.52 -9.67 6.36
C LEU A 36 -5.87 -8.67 5.25
N LYS A 37 -6.52 -9.11 4.17
CA LYS A 37 -6.99 -8.23 3.09
C LYS A 37 -7.99 -7.19 3.61
N ALA A 38 -8.99 -7.61 4.39
CA ALA A 38 -9.97 -6.70 4.99
C ALA A 38 -9.32 -5.71 5.98
N LEU A 39 -8.23 -6.10 6.64
CA LEU A 39 -7.45 -5.19 7.48
C LEU A 39 -6.69 -4.17 6.65
N ILE A 40 -6.03 -4.60 5.57
CA ILE A 40 -5.31 -3.73 4.64
C ILE A 40 -6.27 -2.70 4.03
N GLU A 41 -7.41 -3.13 3.49
CA GLU A 41 -8.42 -2.23 2.90
C GLU A 41 -8.91 -1.18 3.90
N ARG A 42 -9.14 -1.57 5.16
CA ARG A 42 -9.53 -0.62 6.23
C ARG A 42 -8.43 0.40 6.52
N TYR A 43 -7.17 0.00 6.52
CA TYR A 43 -6.05 0.93 6.72
C TYR A 43 -5.90 1.89 5.54
N GLU A 44 -6.04 1.40 4.31
CA GLU A 44 -6.00 2.24 3.11
C GLU A 44 -7.13 3.28 3.09
N GLN A 45 -8.34 2.87 3.48
CA GLN A 45 -9.46 3.79 3.63
C GLN A 45 -9.19 4.84 4.72
N LEU A 46 -8.67 4.43 5.87
CA LEU A 46 -8.36 5.34 6.97
C LEU A 46 -7.29 6.39 6.57
N ILE A 47 -6.28 5.98 5.81
CA ILE A 47 -5.25 6.88 5.28
C ILE A 47 -5.90 7.90 4.34
N SER A 48 -6.73 7.43 3.40
CA SER A 48 -7.43 8.29 2.43
C SER A 48 -8.33 9.33 3.13
N ASP A 49 -9.05 8.91 4.17
CA ASP A 49 -9.92 9.79 4.96
C ASP A 49 -9.10 10.84 5.73
N TRP A 50 -7.96 10.43 6.30
CA TRP A 50 -7.05 11.33 7.02
C TRP A 50 -6.41 12.37 6.09
N GLU A 51 -6.01 11.98 4.88
CA GLU A 51 -5.51 12.90 3.85
C GLU A 51 -6.58 13.91 3.43
N SER A 52 -7.82 13.45 3.20
CA SER A 52 -8.95 14.32 2.87
C SER A 52 -9.24 15.33 3.99
N LEU A 53 -9.23 14.86 5.24
CA LEU A 53 -9.50 15.71 6.40
C LEU A 53 -8.39 16.74 6.63
N SER A 54 -7.13 16.33 6.53
CA SER A 54 -5.98 17.22 6.66
C SER A 54 -5.97 18.28 5.55
N TYR A 55 -6.23 17.90 4.31
CA TYR A 55 -6.37 18.85 3.20
C TYR A 55 -7.48 19.88 3.46
N ARG A 56 -8.67 19.43 3.91
CA ARG A 56 -9.78 20.34 4.25
C ARG A 56 -9.43 21.28 5.39
N ALA A 57 -8.76 20.79 6.42
CA ALA A 57 -8.32 21.60 7.56
C ALA A 57 -7.33 22.69 7.12
N ILE A 58 -6.30 22.31 6.34
CA ILE A 58 -5.31 23.26 5.80
C ILE A 58 -6.01 24.30 4.92
N LYS A 59 -6.91 23.89 4.03
CA LYS A 59 -7.67 24.81 3.17
C LYS A 59 -8.54 25.76 3.99
N ALA A 60 -9.19 25.28 5.04
CA ALA A 60 -10.00 26.11 5.93
C ALA A 60 -9.15 27.15 6.67
N LEU A 61 -7.94 26.79 7.10
CA LEU A 61 -6.99 27.71 7.72
C LEU A 61 -6.48 28.76 6.72
N ALA A 62 -6.13 28.36 5.50
CA ALA A 62 -5.70 29.28 4.44
C ALA A 62 -6.81 30.28 4.05
N ASN A 63 -8.07 29.85 4.05
CA ASN A 63 -9.19 30.75 3.76
C ASN A 63 -9.44 31.77 4.89
N ARG A 64 -9.04 31.48 6.13
CA ARG A 64 -9.15 32.42 7.26
C ARG A 64 -8.06 33.49 7.24
N SER A 65 -6.88 33.19 6.70
CA SER A 65 -5.73 34.09 6.69
C SER A 65 -5.73 35.10 5.54
N THR A 66 -6.69 35.05 4.62
CA THR A 66 -6.85 36.08 3.59
C THR A 66 -7.95 37.08 4.01
N PRO A 67 -7.59 38.19 4.70
CA PRO A 67 -8.51 39.31 4.73
C PRO A 67 -8.69 39.74 3.28
N LYS A 68 -9.91 39.56 2.73
CA LYS A 68 -10.29 40.18 1.46
C LYS A 68 -9.83 41.63 1.54
N PRO A 69 -8.95 42.12 0.64
CA PRO A 69 -8.66 43.54 0.63
C PRO A 69 -10.00 44.22 0.38
N LYS A 70 -10.51 44.94 1.40
CA LYS A 70 -11.60 45.87 1.22
C LYS A 70 -11.12 46.78 0.10
N ARG A 71 -11.67 46.61 -1.10
CA ARG A 71 -11.58 47.61 -2.14
C ARG A 71 -12.19 48.84 -1.51
N HIS A 72 -11.32 49.72 -1.04
CA HIS A 72 -11.69 51.09 -0.77
C HIS A 72 -12.12 51.62 -2.13
N ASP A 73 -13.44 51.58 -2.38
CA ASP A 73 -14.06 52.59 -3.22
C ASP A 73 -13.71 53.91 -2.55
N ALA A 74 -12.60 54.48 -2.99
CA ALA A 74 -12.26 55.86 -2.72
C ALA A 74 -13.40 56.65 -3.34
N LEU A 75 -14.30 57.10 -2.46
CA LEU A 75 -15.35 58.05 -2.77
C LEU A 75 -14.70 59.18 -3.60
N ARG A 76 -15.16 59.31 -4.84
CA ARG A 76 -14.93 60.52 -5.63
C ARG A 76 -15.41 61.68 -4.76
N HIS A 77 -14.47 62.51 -4.31
CA HIS A 77 -14.80 63.85 -3.87
C HIS A 77 -14.77 64.78 -5.10
N PRO A 78 -15.73 65.72 -5.21
CA PRO A 78 -15.91 66.58 -6.38
C PRO A 78 -14.73 67.53 -6.63
#